data_AF-A0AAV5S2Q5-F1
#
_entry.id   AF-A0AAV5S2Q5-F1
#
_cell.length_a   1.000
_cell.length_b   1.000
_cell.length_c   1.000
_cell.angle_alpha   90.00
_cell.angle_beta   90.00
_cell.angle_gamma   90.00
#
_symmetry.space_group_name_H-M   'P 1'
#
loop_
_entity.id
_entity.type
_entity.pdbx_description
1 polymer ?
#
loop_
_entity_poly.entity_id
_entity_poly.type
_entity_poly.pdbx_seq_one_letter_code
_entity_poly.pdbx_strand_id
1 'polypeptide(L)'
;MKLTTSLAIASTLAITSAASDSASSGKVLFSGVGYDFSYNPLGKIQDSKDQCSCELSDKTVWSTGPNAPFSENLAVHVRGPLKLSKFSFYTSSNFTIGANSSDNWNRTAYFDNTGDSEVHENVTFLGMVGNDTDCLGKKLSYVGQDGQSVEKQNTAPGRYMQPTSDVEYVLFSNVSCPKSSVNGGCGVYRDDIPAFYGYGGVTKMFLFEFSMPDDVFKSNDTSEFNAPSIWLSSDSLPRVTSKYGLDNNCSCLFQGCGSFEVFSANSSVMYSSIMSLQGVADVNAKNAKSALFNNEGNGYFDRPKNVSVTGGIIFDTTGNVATFISDNIKFDAELTASSVNSIISGLEQLGTTKVLEAGTQAAPTSSAKHNAGNVIAPTNGMWLFLSTVFIAAAQYLF
;
A
#
# COMPACT_ATOMS: atom_id res chain seq x y z
N MET A 1 -64.06 -49.08 -22.24
CA MET A 1 -63.23 -49.27 -21.03
C MET A 1 -61.76 -49.33 -21.48
N LYS A 2 -61.08 -48.18 -21.48
CA LYS A 2 -59.63 -48.08 -21.72
C LYS A 2 -59.08 -47.20 -20.62
N LEU A 3 -58.32 -47.81 -19.71
CA LEU A 3 -57.61 -47.17 -18.61
C LEU A 3 -56.28 -46.67 -19.19
N THR A 4 -56.07 -45.36 -19.23
CA THR A 4 -54.76 -44.77 -19.52
C THR A 4 -54.14 -44.32 -18.20
N THR A 5 -53.17 -45.10 -17.73
CA THR A 5 -52.32 -44.82 -16.58
C THR A 5 -51.31 -43.74 -16.99
N SER A 6 -51.39 -42.55 -16.39
CA SER A 6 -50.35 -41.52 -16.52
C SER A 6 -49.28 -41.73 -15.45
N LEU A 7 -48.04 -41.95 -15.90
CA LEU A 7 -46.86 -42.10 -15.07
C LEU A 7 -46.32 -40.70 -14.74
N ALA A 8 -46.47 -40.24 -13.50
CA ALA A 8 -45.87 -39.00 -13.04
C ALA A 8 -44.39 -39.25 -12.70
N ILE A 9 -43.49 -38.69 -13.51
CA ILE A 9 -42.05 -38.68 -13.23
C ILE A 9 -41.78 -37.55 -12.24
N ALA A 10 -41.52 -37.89 -10.98
CA ALA A 10 -41.06 -36.95 -9.98
C ALA A 10 -39.58 -36.61 -10.26
N SER A 11 -39.34 -35.44 -10.85
CA SER A 11 -38.01 -34.86 -10.96
C SER A 11 -37.58 -34.32 -9.60
N THR A 12 -36.69 -35.06 -8.91
CA THR A 12 -35.98 -34.58 -7.73
C THR A 12 -35.05 -33.44 -8.13
N LEU A 13 -35.43 -32.21 -7.79
CA LEU A 13 -34.55 -31.05 -7.85
C LEU A 13 -33.45 -31.23 -6.79
N ALA A 14 -32.25 -31.57 -7.23
CA ALA A 14 -31.07 -31.52 -6.38
C ALA A 14 -30.76 -30.05 -6.11
N ILE A 15 -31.07 -29.58 -4.90
CA ILE A 15 -30.61 -28.28 -4.40
C ILE A 15 -29.11 -28.45 -4.12
N THR A 16 -28.28 -28.11 -5.10
CA THR A 16 -26.85 -27.88 -4.86
C THR A 16 -26.76 -26.63 -3.98
N SER A 17 -26.35 -26.80 -2.73
CA SER A 17 -25.93 -25.67 -1.89
C SER A 17 -24.79 -24.96 -2.61
N ALA A 18 -25.05 -23.77 -3.15
CA ALA A 18 -23.98 -22.88 -3.56
C ALA A 18 -23.12 -22.63 -2.32
N ALA A 19 -21.83 -22.99 -2.38
CA ALA A 19 -20.89 -22.53 -1.39
C ALA A 19 -20.94 -21.01 -1.40
N SER A 20 -21.32 -20.41 -0.27
CA SER A 20 -21.20 -18.98 -0.09
C SER A 20 -19.71 -18.66 -0.04
N ASP A 21 -19.17 -18.10 -1.12
CA ASP A 21 -17.82 -17.49 -1.19
C ASP A 21 -17.79 -16.22 -0.31
N SER A 22 -18.12 -16.33 0.97
CA SER A 22 -17.94 -15.25 1.93
C SER A 22 -16.46 -15.20 2.29
N ALA A 23 -15.79 -14.09 2.01
CA ALA A 23 -14.43 -13.90 2.50
C ALA A 23 -14.42 -13.89 4.05
N SER A 24 -13.39 -14.45 4.64
CA SER A 24 -13.25 -14.56 6.10
C SER A 24 -13.18 -13.18 6.77
N SER A 25 -14.16 -12.90 7.63
CA SER A 25 -14.10 -11.81 8.61
C SER A 25 -13.03 -12.15 9.64
N GLY A 26 -12.22 -11.17 10.03
CA GLY A 26 -11.13 -11.38 10.99
C GLY A 26 -10.17 -10.21 11.05
N LYS A 27 -9.06 -10.37 11.78
CA LYS A 27 -7.99 -9.38 11.91
C LYS A 27 -6.60 -10.01 11.92
N VAL A 28 -5.62 -9.27 11.42
CA VAL A 28 -4.18 -9.54 11.56
C VAL A 28 -3.59 -8.40 12.38
N LEU A 29 -2.77 -8.73 13.37
CA LEU A 29 -2.22 -7.76 14.32
C LEU A 29 -0.71 -7.63 14.17
N PHE A 30 -0.25 -6.39 14.27
CA PHE A 30 1.15 -6.01 14.37
C PHE A 30 1.32 -5.18 15.65
N SER A 31 2.44 -5.36 16.32
CA SER A 31 2.76 -4.64 17.56
C SER A 31 4.21 -4.17 17.54
N GLY A 32 4.48 -3.07 18.24
CA GLY A 32 5.79 -2.45 18.23
C GLY A 32 6.14 -1.79 16.90
N VAL A 33 5.15 -1.46 16.07
CA VAL A 33 5.38 -0.72 14.82
C VAL A 33 5.81 0.70 15.18
N GLY A 34 6.97 1.10 14.68
CA GLY A 34 7.57 2.39 15.03
C GLY A 34 8.98 2.21 15.56
N TYR A 35 9.91 2.91 14.93
CA TYR A 35 11.29 2.98 15.38
C TYR A 35 11.89 4.32 14.98
N ASP A 36 12.92 4.72 15.71
CA ASP A 36 13.69 5.90 15.37
C ASP A 36 14.56 5.57 14.16
N PHE A 37 14.45 6.38 13.12
CA PHE A 37 15.30 6.26 11.95
C PHE A 37 15.64 7.63 11.38
N SER A 38 16.73 7.64 10.63
CA SER A 38 17.11 8.80 9.86
C SER A 38 17.26 8.44 8.40
N TYR A 39 16.99 9.42 7.54
CA TYR A 39 17.19 9.28 6.13
C TYR A 39 17.57 10.60 5.48
N ASN A 40 18.24 10.51 4.35
CA ASN A 40 18.53 11.67 3.52
C ASN A 40 17.44 11.78 2.46
N PRO A 41 16.57 12.81 2.51
CA PRO A 41 15.53 12.95 1.51
C PRO A 41 16.16 13.28 0.16
N LEU A 42 15.39 13.03 -0.89
CA LEU A 42 15.77 13.33 -2.26
C LEU A 42 16.09 14.83 -2.42
N GLY A 43 17.30 15.11 -2.91
CA GLY A 43 17.82 16.46 -3.12
C GLY A 43 17.57 17.00 -4.52
N LYS A 44 17.69 16.11 -5.51
CA LYS A 44 17.58 16.47 -6.92
C LYS A 44 17.11 15.28 -7.73
N ILE A 45 16.26 15.55 -8.72
CA ILE A 45 15.83 14.61 -9.74
C ILE A 45 16.24 15.19 -11.09
N GLN A 46 16.92 14.38 -11.90
CA GLN A 46 17.01 14.60 -13.33
C GLN A 46 16.07 13.61 -14.00
N ASP A 47 15.17 14.09 -14.84
CA ASP A 47 14.13 13.29 -15.45
C ASP A 47 13.95 13.68 -16.91
N SER A 48 14.74 13.04 -17.77
CA SER A 48 14.62 13.13 -19.21
C SER A 48 14.47 11.73 -19.81
N LYS A 49 14.02 11.66 -21.06
CA LYS A 49 13.71 10.39 -21.74
C LYS A 49 14.85 9.36 -21.64
N ASP A 50 16.08 9.80 -21.92
CA ASP A 50 17.26 8.93 -22.04
C ASP A 50 18.29 9.13 -20.89
N GLN A 51 18.05 10.11 -20.00
CA GLN A 51 18.90 10.37 -18.82
C GLN A 51 18.03 10.67 -17.61
N CYS A 52 18.08 9.82 -16.61
CA CYS A 52 17.53 10.13 -15.30
C CYS A 52 18.50 9.79 -14.17
N SER A 53 18.43 10.56 -13.11
CA SER A 53 19.25 10.36 -11.90
C SER A 53 18.54 10.95 -10.69
N CYS A 54 18.85 10.38 -9.53
CA CYS A 54 18.39 10.88 -8.24
C CYS A 54 19.59 11.06 -7.33
N GLU A 55 19.69 12.23 -6.73
CA GLU A 55 20.74 12.57 -5.78
C GLU A 55 20.08 12.86 -4.44
N LEU A 56 20.48 12.14 -3.39
CA LEU A 56 20.04 12.43 -2.04
C LEU A 56 20.62 13.78 -1.60
N SER A 57 19.88 14.50 -0.77
CA SER A 57 20.38 15.74 -0.17
C SER A 57 21.40 15.44 0.94
N ASP A 58 22.27 16.40 1.23
CA ASP A 58 23.18 16.32 2.39
C ASP A 58 22.47 16.51 3.74
N LYS A 59 21.14 16.73 3.71
CA LYS A 59 20.31 16.89 4.90
C LYS A 59 19.91 15.51 5.42
N THR A 60 20.01 15.31 6.72
CA THR A 60 19.43 14.14 7.40
C THR A 60 18.13 14.54 8.09
N VAL A 61 17.06 13.82 7.80
CA VAL A 61 15.76 13.93 8.46
C VAL A 61 15.64 12.80 9.47
N TRP A 62 15.15 13.11 10.67
CA TRP A 62 14.86 12.14 11.72
C TRP A 62 13.35 11.97 11.84
N SER A 63 12.91 10.73 11.91
CA SER A 63 11.53 10.35 12.14
C SER A 63 11.52 9.33 13.29
N THR A 64 10.66 9.56 14.27
CA THR A 64 10.74 8.90 15.59
C THR A 64 9.35 8.61 16.13
N GLY A 65 9.25 7.56 16.94
CA GLY A 65 8.05 7.24 17.71
C GLY A 65 7.09 6.25 17.05
N PRO A 66 5.90 6.07 17.66
CA PRO A 66 4.93 5.06 17.23
C PRO A 66 4.55 5.21 15.75
N ASN A 67 4.40 4.06 15.10
CA ASN A 67 4.07 3.92 13.69
C ASN A 67 5.11 4.49 12.71
N ALA A 68 6.21 5.12 13.10
CA ALA A 68 7.23 5.58 12.15
C ALA A 68 7.79 4.39 11.31
N PRO A 69 7.91 4.49 9.97
CA PRO A 69 7.71 5.67 9.11
C PRO A 69 6.26 5.97 8.73
N PHE A 70 5.34 5.04 9.00
CA PHE A 70 3.93 5.14 8.66
C PHE A 70 3.17 6.25 9.39
N SER A 71 3.76 6.94 10.37
CA SER A 71 3.21 8.18 10.95
C SER A 71 3.19 9.36 9.97
N GLU A 72 4.02 9.32 8.93
CA GLU A 72 4.10 10.33 7.86
C GLU A 72 2.88 10.28 6.92
N ASN A 73 2.85 11.13 5.89
CA ASN A 73 1.80 11.09 4.87
C ASN A 73 1.92 9.85 3.99
N LEU A 74 0.83 9.09 3.89
CA LEU A 74 0.78 7.87 3.09
C LEU A 74 -0.10 8.05 1.86
N ALA A 75 0.37 7.56 0.72
CA ALA A 75 -0.45 7.37 -0.46
C ALA A 75 -1.05 5.95 -0.44
N VAL A 76 -2.29 5.83 -0.91
CA VAL A 76 -2.97 4.52 -1.02
C VAL A 76 -2.85 4.06 -2.45
N HIS A 77 -2.23 2.92 -2.66
CA HIS A 77 -2.12 2.29 -3.97
C HIS A 77 -3.17 1.20 -4.11
N VAL A 78 -3.79 1.15 -5.29
CA VAL A 78 -4.80 0.16 -5.64
C VAL A 78 -4.41 -0.48 -6.96
N ARG A 79 -4.07 -1.77 -6.91
CA ARG A 79 -3.65 -2.57 -8.07
C ARG A 79 -4.70 -3.61 -8.42
N GLY A 80 -4.96 -3.74 -9.72
CA GLY A 80 -5.91 -4.70 -10.27
C GLY A 80 -5.41 -6.15 -10.30
N PRO A 81 -6.32 -7.13 -10.49
CA PRO A 81 -7.79 -7.03 -10.63
C PRO A 81 -8.54 -6.74 -9.32
N LEU A 82 -8.99 -5.50 -9.15
CA LEU A 82 -9.59 -5.00 -7.91
C LEU A 82 -10.66 -3.96 -8.22
N LYS A 83 -11.82 -4.07 -7.60
CA LYS A 83 -12.86 -3.05 -7.65
C LYS A 83 -12.94 -2.34 -6.32
N LEU A 84 -12.64 -1.04 -6.29
CA LEU A 84 -12.82 -0.20 -5.11
C LEU A 84 -14.20 0.49 -5.21
N SER A 85 -15.07 0.19 -4.25
CA SER A 85 -16.42 0.73 -4.16
C SER A 85 -16.47 1.97 -3.26
N LYS A 86 -15.78 1.91 -2.11
CA LYS A 86 -15.70 3.00 -1.15
C LYS A 86 -14.32 3.12 -0.54
N PHE A 87 -13.96 4.34 -0.19
CA PHE A 87 -12.76 4.65 0.58
C PHE A 87 -13.07 5.70 1.65
N SER A 88 -12.42 5.58 2.81
CA SER A 88 -12.40 6.64 3.80
C SER A 88 -11.08 6.70 4.53
N PHE A 89 -10.70 7.91 4.88
CA PHE A 89 -9.58 8.18 5.77
C PHE A 89 -10.07 8.85 7.05
N TYR A 90 -9.64 8.34 8.19
CA TYR A 90 -9.99 8.84 9.52
C TYR A 90 -8.74 9.19 10.32
N THR A 91 -8.90 10.18 11.19
CA THR A 91 -7.92 10.52 12.22
C THR A 91 -8.58 10.51 13.59
N SER A 92 -7.79 10.21 14.62
CA SER A 92 -8.16 10.38 16.03
C SER A 92 -6.99 11.03 16.76
N SER A 93 -7.27 11.78 17.82
CA SER A 93 -6.21 12.43 18.61
C SER A 93 -5.48 11.42 19.50
N ASN A 94 -6.21 10.43 20.02
CA ASN A 94 -5.68 9.33 20.79
C ASN A 94 -6.61 8.12 20.69
N PHE A 95 -6.10 7.01 20.18
CA PHE A 95 -6.82 5.75 20.14
C PHE A 95 -5.89 4.59 20.43
N THR A 96 -6.27 3.76 21.39
CA THR A 96 -5.60 2.50 21.69
C THR A 96 -6.57 1.34 21.45
N ILE A 97 -6.13 0.35 20.68
CA ILE A 97 -6.94 -0.84 20.41
C ILE A 97 -7.26 -1.54 21.74
N GLY A 98 -8.54 -1.79 21.99
CA GLY A 98 -9.07 -2.39 23.22
C GLY A 98 -9.38 -1.39 24.34
N ALA A 99 -9.10 -0.09 24.17
CA ALA A 99 -9.36 0.94 25.19
C ALA A 99 -10.55 1.83 24.80
N ASN A 100 -11.72 1.56 25.39
CA ASN A 100 -12.96 2.31 25.10
C ASN A 100 -12.95 3.77 25.56
N SER A 101 -12.00 4.19 26.40
CA SER A 101 -11.82 5.58 26.84
C SER A 101 -11.04 6.44 25.82
N SER A 102 -10.75 5.90 24.64
CA SER A 102 -10.08 6.59 23.53
C SER A 102 -10.96 7.67 22.91
N ASP A 103 -10.36 8.55 22.11
CA ASP A 103 -11.05 9.58 21.34
C ASP A 103 -11.74 9.01 20.10
N ASN A 104 -12.85 9.65 19.71
CA ASN A 104 -13.59 9.32 18.50
C ASN A 104 -12.78 9.59 17.22
N TRP A 105 -13.18 8.91 16.15
CA TRP A 105 -12.59 9.01 14.84
C TRP A 105 -13.37 9.97 13.96
N ASN A 106 -12.68 10.90 13.31
CA ASN A 106 -13.28 11.84 12.36
C ASN A 106 -12.85 11.50 10.94
N ARG A 107 -13.82 11.34 10.04
CA ARG A 107 -13.56 11.15 8.61
C ARG A 107 -13.06 12.45 8.00
N THR A 108 -11.94 12.37 7.29
CA THR A 108 -11.30 13.53 6.66
C THR A 108 -11.13 13.37 5.14
N ALA A 109 -11.39 12.17 4.60
CA ALA A 109 -11.58 11.95 3.18
C ALA A 109 -12.63 10.85 2.95
N TYR A 110 -13.39 10.98 1.87
CA TYR A 110 -14.45 10.04 1.50
C TYR A 110 -14.50 9.84 0.00
N PHE A 111 -14.68 8.59 -0.42
CA PHE A 111 -15.05 8.23 -1.77
C PHE A 111 -16.12 7.15 -1.75
N ASP A 112 -17.12 7.28 -2.63
CA ASP A 112 -18.19 6.32 -2.82
C ASP A 112 -18.69 6.36 -4.27
N ASN A 113 -18.59 5.24 -4.98
CA ASN A 113 -19.12 5.08 -6.34
C ASN A 113 -20.28 4.07 -6.42
N THR A 114 -20.87 3.71 -5.29
CA THR A 114 -21.91 2.67 -5.23
C THR A 114 -23.29 3.17 -5.64
N GLY A 115 -23.54 4.47 -5.51
CA GLY A 115 -24.77 5.15 -5.93
C GLY A 115 -24.83 5.51 -7.42
N ASP A 116 -25.88 6.24 -7.82
CA ASP A 116 -26.07 6.73 -9.19
C ASP A 116 -25.16 7.92 -9.53
N SER A 117 -24.54 8.53 -8.53
CA SER A 117 -23.54 9.59 -8.67
C SER A 117 -22.40 9.31 -7.71
N GLU A 118 -21.17 9.48 -8.20
CA GLU A 118 -20.00 9.33 -7.36
C GLU A 118 -19.85 10.51 -6.40
N VAL A 119 -19.35 10.23 -5.20
CA VAL A 119 -18.93 11.23 -4.21
C VAL A 119 -17.43 11.04 -4.01
N HIS A 120 -16.66 12.12 -4.11
CA HIS A 120 -15.26 12.14 -3.68
C HIS A 120 -14.95 13.48 -2.99
N GLU A 121 -14.57 13.40 -1.73
CA GLU A 121 -14.24 14.53 -0.87
C GLU A 121 -12.83 14.34 -0.35
N ASN A 122 -11.93 15.28 -0.66
CA ASN A 122 -10.53 15.19 -0.28
C ASN A 122 -9.84 13.91 -0.82
N VAL A 123 -10.19 13.49 -2.03
CA VAL A 123 -9.57 12.36 -2.73
C VAL A 123 -9.19 12.77 -4.15
N THR A 124 -7.93 12.55 -4.51
CA THR A 124 -7.40 12.73 -5.87
C THR A 124 -6.93 11.39 -6.41
N PHE A 125 -7.38 11.04 -7.61
CA PHE A 125 -7.02 9.79 -8.28
C PHE A 125 -5.93 10.05 -9.32
N LEU A 126 -4.76 9.49 -9.06
CA LEU A 126 -3.61 9.59 -9.94
C LEU A 126 -3.16 8.20 -10.36
N GLY A 127 -2.43 8.11 -11.47
CA GLY A 127 -1.85 6.85 -11.93
C GLY A 127 -0.51 7.08 -12.59
N MET A 128 0.30 6.02 -12.68
CA MET A 128 1.54 6.01 -13.44
C MET A 128 1.24 5.87 -14.93
N VAL A 129 0.50 6.84 -15.48
CA VAL A 129 -0.09 6.82 -16.83
C VAL A 129 0.47 7.90 -17.74
N GLY A 130 1.23 8.86 -17.18
CA GLY A 130 1.87 9.93 -17.92
C GLY A 130 3.09 9.51 -18.74
N ASN A 131 3.86 10.49 -19.20
CA ASN A 131 5.04 10.28 -20.03
C ASN A 131 6.02 9.30 -19.38
N ASP A 132 6.51 8.34 -20.17
CA ASP A 132 7.47 7.34 -19.74
C ASP A 132 8.92 7.81 -19.91
N THR A 133 9.78 7.30 -19.05
CA THR A 133 11.23 7.56 -19.07
C THR A 133 11.97 6.26 -18.76
N ASP A 134 13.11 6.07 -19.41
CA ASP A 134 13.78 4.76 -19.42
C ASP A 134 14.14 4.25 -18.03
N CYS A 135 14.39 5.14 -17.05
CA CYS A 135 14.85 4.75 -15.72
C CYS A 135 13.96 5.15 -14.53
N LEU A 136 13.06 6.14 -14.64
CA LEU A 136 12.06 6.43 -13.57
C LEU A 136 10.68 5.85 -13.85
N GLY A 137 10.43 5.37 -15.07
CA GLY A 137 9.12 4.89 -15.51
C GLY A 137 8.14 6.03 -15.79
N LYS A 138 6.86 5.66 -15.88
CA LYS A 138 5.76 6.58 -16.22
C LYS A 138 5.56 7.63 -15.14
N LYS A 139 5.31 8.86 -15.58
CA LYS A 139 4.95 9.98 -14.70
C LYS A 139 3.58 9.77 -14.07
N LEU A 140 3.45 10.29 -12.86
CA LEU A 140 2.16 10.45 -12.22
C LEU A 140 1.32 11.44 -13.03
N SER A 141 0.05 11.12 -13.28
CA SER A 141 -0.93 12.02 -13.90
C SER A 141 -2.34 11.67 -13.41
N TYR A 142 -3.32 12.54 -13.65
CA TYR A 142 -4.72 12.17 -13.42
C TYR A 142 -5.10 10.97 -14.28
N VAL A 143 -5.87 10.08 -13.69
CA VAL A 143 -6.30 8.83 -14.32
C VAL A 143 -7.78 8.88 -14.64
N GLY A 144 -8.15 8.35 -15.81
CA GLY A 144 -9.53 8.25 -16.27
C GLY A 144 -10.34 7.18 -15.54
N GLN A 145 -11.62 7.08 -15.91
CA GLN A 145 -12.57 6.14 -15.30
C GLN A 145 -12.23 4.66 -15.51
N ASP A 146 -11.27 4.35 -16.39
CA ASP A 146 -10.76 3.00 -16.67
C ASP A 146 -9.52 2.63 -15.83
N GLY A 147 -8.98 3.59 -15.06
CA GLY A 147 -7.77 3.39 -14.27
C GLY A 147 -6.47 3.43 -15.07
N GLN A 148 -6.51 3.74 -16.37
CA GLN A 148 -5.36 3.60 -17.28
C GLN A 148 -5.18 4.80 -18.22
N SER A 149 -6.27 5.44 -18.63
CA SER A 149 -6.23 6.60 -19.51
C SER A 149 -5.73 7.83 -18.77
N VAL A 150 -5.00 8.69 -19.48
CA VAL A 150 -4.54 9.97 -18.96
C VAL A 150 -5.65 11.00 -19.04
N GLU A 151 -5.93 11.69 -17.94
CA GLU A 151 -6.87 12.81 -17.88
C GLU A 151 -6.18 14.13 -17.54
N LYS A 152 -6.90 15.24 -17.78
CA LYS A 152 -6.38 16.60 -17.49
C LYS A 152 -6.72 17.10 -16.09
N GLN A 153 -7.65 16.44 -15.41
CA GLN A 153 -8.17 16.86 -14.11
C GLN A 153 -8.58 15.62 -13.30
N ASN A 154 -8.84 15.83 -12.00
CA ASN A 154 -9.29 14.76 -11.13
C ASN A 154 -10.64 14.22 -11.61
N THR A 155 -10.66 12.96 -12.01
CA THR A 155 -11.86 12.21 -12.38
C THR A 155 -11.92 10.98 -11.50
N ALA A 156 -13.04 10.80 -10.80
CA ALA A 156 -13.21 9.62 -9.98
C ALA A 156 -13.30 8.35 -10.86
N PRO A 157 -12.77 7.21 -10.40
CA PRO A 157 -13.03 5.90 -10.95
C PRO A 157 -14.50 5.67 -11.20
N GLY A 158 -14.85 5.22 -12.40
CA GLY A 158 -16.22 4.83 -12.68
C GLY A 158 -16.66 3.67 -11.78
N ARG A 159 -17.97 3.51 -11.55
CA ARG A 159 -18.55 2.39 -10.78
C ARG A 159 -18.15 1.00 -11.27
N TYR A 160 -17.75 0.90 -12.55
CA TYR A 160 -17.32 -0.32 -13.20
C TYR A 160 -15.80 -0.40 -13.37
N MET A 161 -15.04 0.54 -12.79
CA MET A 161 -13.60 0.50 -12.83
C MET A 161 -13.10 -0.74 -12.09
N GLN A 162 -12.52 -1.63 -12.88
CA GLN A 162 -11.81 -2.81 -12.45
C GLN A 162 -10.47 -2.75 -13.20
N PRO A 163 -9.45 -2.07 -12.65
CA PRO A 163 -8.09 -2.19 -13.17
C PRO A 163 -7.80 -3.65 -13.47
N THR A 164 -7.27 -3.95 -14.65
CA THR A 164 -6.77 -5.29 -14.95
C THR A 164 -5.47 -5.53 -14.17
N SER A 165 -4.93 -6.74 -14.25
CA SER A 165 -3.58 -7.03 -13.73
C SER A 165 -2.56 -6.01 -14.24
N ASP A 166 -1.55 -5.71 -13.42
CA ASP A 166 -0.51 -4.68 -13.64
C ASP A 166 -1.02 -3.22 -13.72
N VAL A 167 -2.32 -2.96 -13.63
CA VAL A 167 -2.85 -1.59 -13.58
C VAL A 167 -2.92 -1.13 -12.13
N GLU A 168 -2.26 -0.02 -11.85
CA GLU A 168 -2.24 0.62 -10.53
C GLU A 168 -2.63 2.09 -10.63
N TYR A 169 -3.49 2.52 -9.70
CA TYR A 169 -3.74 3.93 -9.42
C TYR A 169 -3.53 4.20 -7.94
N VAL A 170 -3.36 5.47 -7.62
CA VAL A 170 -2.93 5.96 -6.32
C VAL A 170 -3.88 7.06 -5.86
N LEU A 171 -4.36 6.96 -4.63
CA LEU A 171 -5.22 7.94 -3.99
C LEU A 171 -4.36 8.86 -3.11
N PHE A 172 -4.49 10.15 -3.36
CA PHE A 172 -3.96 11.22 -2.54
C PHE A 172 -5.10 12.06 -1.95
N SER A 173 -4.79 12.96 -1.02
CA SER A 173 -5.70 14.04 -0.64
C SER A 173 -5.91 15.02 -1.80
N ASN A 174 -6.78 16.03 -1.63
CA ASN A 174 -6.88 17.16 -2.56
C ASN A 174 -5.98 18.35 -2.18
N VAL A 175 -5.13 18.20 -1.17
CA VAL A 175 -4.23 19.26 -0.71
C VAL A 175 -3.00 19.29 -1.60
N SER A 176 -2.88 20.33 -2.43
CA SER A 176 -1.77 20.46 -3.37
C SER A 176 -0.43 20.68 -2.67
N CYS A 177 0.61 20.09 -3.23
CA CYS A 177 1.97 20.30 -2.80
C CYS A 177 2.43 21.75 -3.04
N PRO A 178 3.28 22.32 -2.16
CA PRO A 178 4.06 23.48 -2.52
C PRO A 178 5.06 23.12 -3.61
N LYS A 179 5.71 24.14 -4.19
CA LYS A 179 6.76 23.93 -5.19
C LYS A 179 7.84 22.95 -4.70
N SER A 180 8.18 21.99 -5.56
CA SER A 180 9.25 21.00 -5.38
C SER A 180 10.51 21.63 -4.79
N SER A 181 10.90 21.15 -3.61
CA SER A 181 12.13 21.56 -2.92
C SER A 181 12.44 20.64 -1.75
N VAL A 182 13.71 20.53 -1.38
CA VAL A 182 14.19 19.72 -0.24
C VAL A 182 13.55 20.10 1.10
N ASN A 183 13.13 21.37 1.24
CA ASN A 183 12.49 21.90 2.45
C ASN A 183 10.99 22.12 2.28
N GLY A 184 10.43 21.83 1.10
CA GLY A 184 9.01 21.90 0.85
C GLY A 184 8.29 20.70 1.47
N GLY A 185 7.03 20.86 1.85
CA GLY A 185 6.32 19.80 2.57
C GLY A 185 6.06 18.52 1.76
N CYS A 186 6.22 18.52 0.43
CA CYS A 186 6.19 17.31 -0.41
C CYS A 186 7.56 16.83 -0.87
N GLY A 187 8.64 17.50 -0.42
CA GLY A 187 10.00 17.21 -0.86
C GLY A 187 10.25 17.54 -2.33
N VAL A 188 11.24 16.85 -2.89
CA VAL A 188 11.58 16.91 -4.31
C VAL A 188 10.78 15.85 -5.07
N TYR A 189 10.11 16.27 -6.13
CA TYR A 189 9.32 15.43 -7.02
C TYR A 189 9.58 15.79 -8.49
N ARG A 190 9.22 14.89 -9.42
CA ARG A 190 9.44 15.07 -10.87
C ARG A 190 8.72 16.31 -11.38
N ASP A 191 9.29 16.98 -12.38
CA ASP A 191 8.61 18.08 -13.05
C ASP A 191 7.40 17.60 -13.87
N ASP A 192 6.44 18.50 -14.10
CA ASP A 192 5.24 18.27 -14.92
C ASP A 192 4.33 17.12 -14.45
N ILE A 193 4.19 16.95 -13.13
CA ILE A 193 3.21 16.03 -12.53
C ILE A 193 2.22 16.78 -11.61
N PRO A 194 0.96 16.34 -11.48
CA PRO A 194 0.15 16.69 -10.33
C PRO A 194 0.81 16.16 -9.05
N ALA A 195 0.85 17.00 -8.01
CA ALA A 195 1.47 16.65 -6.74
C ALA A 195 0.56 17.09 -5.58
N PHE A 196 0.19 16.12 -4.74
CA PHE A 196 -0.68 16.30 -3.58
C PHE A 196 -0.09 15.59 -2.38
N TYR A 197 -0.47 16.02 -1.18
CA TYR A 197 -0.18 15.30 0.05
C TYR A 197 -0.96 13.99 0.11
N GLY A 198 -0.36 12.96 0.68
CA GLY A 198 -1.07 11.76 1.13
C GLY A 198 -1.85 12.02 2.43
N TYR A 199 -2.13 10.94 3.15
CA TYR A 199 -2.91 10.94 4.37
C TYR A 199 -2.00 10.73 5.60
N GLY A 200 -1.82 11.78 6.40
CA GLY A 200 -0.89 11.83 7.53
C GLY A 200 -1.51 11.60 8.90
N GLY A 201 -0.64 11.54 9.92
CA GLY A 201 -1.03 11.42 11.33
C GLY A 201 -0.53 10.13 11.96
N VAL A 202 -0.22 10.16 13.27
CA VAL A 202 0.24 8.98 14.01
C VAL A 202 -0.91 7.99 14.19
N THR A 203 -2.08 8.49 14.62
CA THR A 203 -3.29 7.70 14.87
C THR A 203 -4.27 7.91 13.74
N LYS A 204 -4.39 6.90 12.89
CA LYS A 204 -5.15 7.00 11.64
C LYS A 204 -5.74 5.66 11.22
N MET A 205 -6.79 5.73 10.41
CA MET A 205 -7.48 4.55 9.90
C MET A 205 -7.86 4.75 8.45
N PHE A 206 -7.62 3.73 7.64
CA PHE A 206 -8.05 3.66 6.24
C PHE A 206 -9.11 2.56 6.14
N LEU A 207 -10.29 2.90 5.60
CA LEU A 207 -11.37 1.95 5.35
C LEU A 207 -11.63 1.82 3.85
N PHE A 208 -11.95 0.60 3.43
CA PHE A 208 -12.19 0.22 2.06
C PHE A 208 -13.42 -0.69 1.96
N GLU A 209 -14.26 -0.44 0.96
CA GLU A 209 -15.23 -1.42 0.47
C GLU A 209 -14.74 -1.87 -0.90
N PHE A 210 -14.44 -3.15 -1.07
CA PHE A 210 -13.77 -3.64 -2.28
C PHE A 210 -14.08 -5.11 -2.60
N SER A 211 -13.81 -5.50 -3.84
CA SER A 211 -13.68 -6.89 -4.27
C SER A 211 -12.40 -7.10 -5.08
N MET A 212 -11.90 -8.33 -5.13
CA MET A 212 -10.68 -8.72 -5.84
C MET A 212 -10.98 -9.89 -6.79
N PRO A 213 -11.73 -9.67 -7.88
CA PRO A 213 -12.10 -10.71 -8.84
C PRO A 213 -10.88 -11.28 -9.55
N ASP A 214 -11.02 -12.45 -10.19
CA ASP A 214 -9.98 -12.95 -11.09
C ASP A 214 -9.88 -12.08 -12.35
N ASP A 215 -8.66 -11.86 -12.84
CA ASP A 215 -8.47 -11.26 -14.15
C ASP A 215 -8.73 -12.29 -15.26
N VAL A 216 -9.68 -11.98 -16.14
CA VAL A 216 -10.05 -12.82 -17.28
C VAL A 216 -9.24 -12.51 -18.54
N PHE A 217 -8.46 -11.42 -18.55
CA PHE A 217 -7.64 -10.98 -19.67
C PHE A 217 -6.17 -11.33 -19.46
N LYS A 218 -5.85 -12.62 -19.55
CA LYS A 218 -4.46 -13.07 -19.45
C LYS A 218 -3.64 -12.63 -20.68
N SER A 219 -2.76 -11.65 -20.46
CA SER A 219 -1.66 -11.34 -21.39
C SER A 219 -0.41 -12.12 -20.98
N ASN A 220 0.40 -12.51 -21.96
CA ASN A 220 1.67 -13.21 -21.71
C ASN A 220 2.75 -12.27 -21.13
N ASP A 221 2.53 -10.96 -21.19
CA ASP A 221 3.48 -9.91 -20.77
C ASP A 221 3.14 -9.29 -19.40
N THR A 222 2.19 -9.86 -18.65
CA THR A 222 1.78 -9.35 -17.34
C THR A 222 2.65 -9.94 -16.23
N SER A 223 3.42 -9.10 -15.55
CA SER A 223 4.36 -9.50 -14.50
C SER A 223 3.67 -9.86 -13.18
N GLU A 224 2.63 -9.13 -12.78
CA GLU A 224 1.83 -9.35 -11.57
C GLU A 224 0.42 -9.83 -11.94
N PHE A 225 0.36 -10.88 -12.76
CA PHE A 225 -0.91 -11.44 -13.21
C PHE A 225 -1.75 -11.95 -12.04
N ASN A 226 -2.98 -11.45 -11.94
CA ASN A 226 -3.95 -11.83 -10.93
C ASN A 226 -3.48 -11.62 -9.47
N ALA A 227 -2.66 -10.59 -9.25
CA ALA A 227 -2.13 -10.21 -7.94
C ALA A 227 -2.62 -8.82 -7.49
N PRO A 228 -3.94 -8.64 -7.26
CA PRO A 228 -4.48 -7.37 -6.83
C PRO A 228 -3.98 -6.99 -5.44
N SER A 229 -3.90 -5.69 -5.18
CA SER A 229 -3.49 -5.21 -3.87
C SER A 229 -4.09 -3.86 -3.49
N ILE A 230 -4.27 -3.68 -2.19
CA ILE A 230 -4.38 -2.37 -1.53
C ILE A 230 -3.15 -2.25 -0.63
N TRP A 231 -2.29 -1.29 -0.92
CA TRP A 231 -1.06 -1.07 -0.17
C TRP A 231 -0.82 0.41 0.09
N LEU A 232 -0.04 0.70 1.12
CA LEU A 232 0.30 2.04 1.57
C LEU A 232 1.80 2.26 1.40
N SER A 233 2.17 3.44 0.94
CA SER A 233 3.57 3.86 0.89
C SER A 233 3.70 5.31 1.31
N SER A 234 4.93 5.77 1.61
CA SER A 234 5.19 7.21 1.72
C SER A 234 4.68 7.91 0.46
N ASP A 235 3.94 8.99 0.65
CA ASP A 235 3.36 9.74 -0.47
C ASP A 235 4.41 10.33 -1.44
N SER A 236 5.67 10.37 -1.03
CA SER A 236 6.81 10.77 -1.86
C SER A 236 7.18 9.75 -2.92
N LEU A 237 7.00 8.45 -2.65
CA LEU A 237 7.40 7.37 -3.53
C LEU A 237 6.76 7.48 -4.94
N PRO A 238 5.41 7.55 -5.06
CA PRO A 238 4.76 7.71 -6.36
C PRO A 238 5.07 9.01 -7.09
N ARG A 239 5.57 10.05 -6.39
CA ARG A 239 5.96 11.32 -7.03
C ARG A 239 7.35 11.26 -7.71
N VAL A 240 8.13 10.21 -7.44
CA VAL A 240 9.52 10.09 -7.91
C VAL A 240 9.68 8.96 -8.93
N THR A 241 9.07 7.80 -8.72
CA THR A 241 9.26 6.67 -9.64
C THR A 241 8.08 5.72 -9.66
N SER A 242 7.81 5.13 -10.82
CA SER A 242 6.92 3.97 -10.98
C SER A 242 7.71 2.65 -11.04
N LYS A 243 9.04 2.72 -11.01
CA LYS A 243 9.93 1.57 -10.98
C LYS A 243 10.46 1.44 -9.56
N TYR A 244 9.74 0.69 -8.73
CA TYR A 244 10.10 0.43 -7.32
C TYR A 244 11.30 -0.54 -7.19
N GLY A 245 12.30 -0.37 -8.06
CA GLY A 245 13.50 -1.19 -8.15
C GLY A 245 14.51 -0.89 -7.05
N LEU A 246 15.44 -1.82 -6.89
CA LEU A 246 16.23 -2.01 -5.69
C LEU A 246 17.45 -1.10 -5.50
N ASP A 247 17.91 -0.47 -6.58
CA ASP A 247 19.29 0.01 -6.65
C ASP A 247 19.36 1.45 -7.19
N ASN A 248 18.45 2.33 -6.75
CA ASN A 248 18.59 3.76 -7.03
C ASN A 248 18.12 4.65 -5.88
N ASN A 249 18.72 5.83 -5.77
CA ASN A 249 18.34 6.90 -4.85
C ASN A 249 16.93 7.46 -5.11
N CYS A 250 16.21 6.95 -6.11
CA CYS A 250 14.87 7.41 -6.50
C CYS A 250 13.76 6.72 -5.70
N SER A 251 14.06 5.62 -5.00
CA SER A 251 13.09 4.92 -4.15
C SER A 251 13.40 5.17 -2.68
N CYS A 252 12.46 5.80 -1.96
CA CYS A 252 12.60 6.02 -0.53
C CYS A 252 12.51 4.73 0.30
N LEU A 253 12.08 3.61 -0.29
CA LEU A 253 11.98 2.32 0.40
C LEU A 253 13.35 1.89 0.96
N PHE A 254 14.42 2.15 0.21
CA PHE A 254 15.81 1.89 0.65
C PHE A 254 16.33 2.90 1.67
N GLN A 255 15.64 4.03 1.77
CA GLN A 255 15.91 5.06 2.77
C GLN A 255 15.09 4.83 4.06
N GLY A 256 14.25 3.79 4.09
CA GLY A 256 13.49 3.40 5.28
C GLY A 256 12.08 3.99 5.38
N CYS A 257 11.56 4.62 4.32
CA CYS A 257 10.18 5.16 4.32
C CYS A 257 9.10 4.06 4.40
N GLY A 258 9.47 2.81 4.11
CA GLY A 258 8.62 1.63 4.25
C GLY A 258 7.39 1.59 3.35
N SER A 259 6.74 0.42 3.33
CA SER A 259 5.40 0.22 2.77
C SER A 259 4.62 -0.78 3.62
N PHE A 260 3.30 -0.69 3.53
CA PHE A 260 2.37 -1.56 4.23
C PHE A 260 1.45 -2.20 3.20
N GLU A 261 1.61 -3.50 2.99
CA GLU A 261 0.69 -4.30 2.20
C GLU A 261 -0.54 -4.58 3.07
N VAL A 262 -1.61 -3.81 2.90
CA VAL A 262 -2.83 -3.97 3.71
C VAL A 262 -3.54 -5.24 3.29
N PHE A 263 -3.85 -5.34 2.00
CA PHE A 263 -4.44 -6.52 1.39
C PHE A 263 -3.70 -6.82 0.09
N SER A 264 -2.76 -7.76 0.12
CA SER A 264 -1.97 -8.17 -1.06
C SER A 264 -2.33 -9.61 -1.42
N ALA A 265 -2.94 -9.81 -2.58
CA ALA A 265 -3.57 -11.09 -2.90
C ALA A 265 -2.74 -11.94 -3.85
N ASN A 266 -2.78 -13.24 -3.64
CA ASN A 266 -2.51 -14.23 -4.69
C ASN A 266 -3.84 -14.74 -5.26
N SER A 267 -3.84 -15.88 -5.96
CA SER A 267 -5.05 -16.45 -6.55
C SER A 267 -6.18 -16.80 -5.56
N SER A 268 -5.91 -16.93 -4.26
CA SER A 268 -6.89 -17.48 -3.29
C SER A 268 -7.00 -16.69 -2.00
N VAL A 269 -5.92 -16.08 -1.54
CA VAL A 269 -5.87 -15.41 -0.24
C VAL A 269 -5.23 -14.03 -0.36
N MET A 270 -5.50 -13.17 0.62
CA MET A 270 -4.88 -11.87 0.83
C MET A 270 -4.01 -11.92 2.07
N TYR A 271 -2.79 -11.40 1.97
CA TYR A 271 -1.88 -11.23 3.08
C TYR A 271 -1.84 -9.77 3.51
N SER A 272 -1.51 -9.58 4.80
CA SER A 272 -1.09 -8.30 5.32
C SER A 272 0.35 -8.39 5.78
N SER A 273 1.19 -7.45 5.35
CA SER A 273 2.62 -7.46 5.65
C SER A 273 3.21 -6.05 5.66
N ILE A 274 4.38 -5.93 6.29
CA ILE A 274 5.11 -4.67 6.45
C ILE A 274 6.47 -4.83 5.78
N MET A 275 6.80 -3.90 4.89
CA MET A 275 8.14 -3.72 4.37
C MET A 275 8.76 -2.53 5.09
N SER A 276 9.75 -2.77 5.95
CA SER A 276 10.46 -1.69 6.65
C SER A 276 11.89 -2.10 6.99
N LEU A 277 12.72 -1.12 7.34
CA LEU A 277 14.07 -1.37 7.87
C LEU A 277 14.07 -1.51 9.40
N GLN A 278 12.89 -1.60 10.04
CA GLN A 278 12.78 -1.82 11.47
C GLN A 278 13.40 -3.16 11.85
N GLY A 279 14.23 -3.18 12.90
CA GLY A 279 14.95 -4.38 13.36
C GLY A 279 16.17 -4.75 12.50
N VAL A 280 16.52 -3.98 11.46
CA VAL A 280 17.72 -4.22 10.65
C VAL A 280 18.93 -3.56 11.30
N ALA A 281 19.76 -4.36 11.99
CA ALA A 281 20.94 -3.87 12.71
C ALA A 281 21.99 -3.21 11.80
N ASP A 282 22.23 -3.77 10.62
CA ASP A 282 23.17 -3.26 9.62
C ASP A 282 22.48 -3.13 8.25
N VAL A 283 22.18 -1.89 7.84
CA VAL A 283 21.57 -1.60 6.55
C VAL A 283 22.65 -1.57 5.47
N ASN A 284 22.90 -2.73 4.84
CA ASN A 284 23.57 -2.80 3.55
C ASN A 284 22.54 -3.15 2.46
N ALA A 285 22.89 -3.00 1.18
CA ALA A 285 21.96 -3.25 0.07
C ALA A 285 21.32 -4.66 0.12
N LYS A 286 22.08 -5.69 0.53
CA LYS A 286 21.59 -7.07 0.65
C LYS A 286 20.61 -7.24 1.81
N ASN A 287 20.91 -6.64 2.97
CA ASN A 287 20.08 -6.71 4.16
C ASN A 287 18.82 -5.86 4.00
N ALA A 288 18.92 -4.66 3.42
CA ALA A 288 17.79 -3.82 3.07
C ALA A 288 16.85 -4.57 2.11
N LYS A 289 17.40 -5.20 1.06
CA LYS A 289 16.64 -6.06 0.15
C LYS A 289 15.95 -7.20 0.91
N SER A 290 16.68 -7.94 1.73
CA SER A 290 16.09 -9.05 2.50
C SER A 290 14.97 -8.59 3.44
N ALA A 291 15.14 -7.45 4.10
CA ALA A 291 14.15 -6.90 5.03
C ALA A 291 12.90 -6.38 4.30
N LEU A 292 13.10 -5.70 3.16
CA LEU A 292 12.00 -5.20 2.35
C LEU A 292 11.20 -6.32 1.69
N PHE A 293 11.82 -7.43 1.28
CA PHE A 293 11.08 -8.56 0.68
C PHE A 293 10.76 -9.69 1.65
N ASN A 294 10.97 -9.49 2.96
CA ASN A 294 10.52 -10.47 3.94
C ASN A 294 9.00 -10.36 4.13
N ASN A 295 8.26 -10.94 3.18
CA ASN A 295 6.82 -10.85 3.07
C ASN A 295 6.10 -11.88 3.96
N GLU A 296 6.63 -12.12 5.17
CA GLU A 296 6.02 -13.01 6.15
C GLU A 296 4.76 -12.36 6.74
N GLY A 297 3.65 -12.43 6.01
CA GLY A 297 2.33 -12.19 6.55
C GLY A 297 2.07 -13.15 7.70
N ASN A 298 1.59 -12.65 8.84
CA ASN A 298 1.37 -13.45 10.05
C ASN A 298 -0.08 -13.92 10.19
N GLY A 299 -0.76 -14.02 9.05
CA GLY A 299 -2.17 -14.33 8.88
C GLY A 299 -2.60 -14.06 7.45
N TYR A 300 -3.75 -14.57 7.06
CA TYR A 300 -4.33 -14.36 5.73
C TYR A 300 -5.85 -14.26 5.80
N PHE A 301 -6.41 -13.52 4.87
CA PHE A 301 -7.85 -13.44 4.61
C PHE A 301 -8.16 -14.20 3.32
N ASP A 302 -9.37 -14.71 3.17
CA ASP A 302 -9.80 -15.23 1.86
C ASP A 302 -9.98 -14.08 0.87
N ARG A 303 -9.53 -14.29 -0.37
CA ARG A 303 -9.68 -13.29 -1.43
C ARG A 303 -11.16 -13.13 -1.81
N PRO A 304 -11.74 -11.92 -1.75
CA PRO A 304 -13.14 -11.66 -2.04
C PRO A 304 -13.36 -11.59 -3.57
N LYS A 305 -13.40 -12.75 -4.24
CA LYS A 305 -13.51 -12.81 -5.71
C LYS A 305 -14.87 -12.38 -6.25
N ASN A 306 -15.93 -12.85 -5.60
CA ASN A 306 -17.31 -12.75 -6.09
C ASN A 306 -18.21 -11.90 -5.18
N VAL A 307 -17.64 -11.33 -4.13
CA VAL A 307 -18.33 -10.56 -3.10
C VAL A 307 -17.59 -9.25 -2.85
N SER A 308 -18.32 -8.21 -2.47
CA SER A 308 -17.72 -7.00 -1.93
C SER A 308 -17.61 -7.16 -0.42
N VAL A 309 -16.45 -6.87 0.14
CA VAL A 309 -16.22 -6.84 1.59
C VAL A 309 -15.87 -5.45 2.06
N THR A 310 -16.03 -5.23 3.36
CA THR A 310 -15.54 -4.03 4.02
C THR A 310 -14.40 -4.38 4.97
N GLY A 311 -13.38 -3.55 5.00
CA GLY A 311 -12.25 -3.71 5.90
C GLY A 311 -11.32 -2.52 5.87
N GLY A 312 -10.16 -2.68 6.49
CA GLY A 312 -9.22 -1.58 6.58
C GLY A 312 -8.01 -1.89 7.42
N ILE A 313 -7.31 -0.80 7.76
CA ILE A 313 -6.15 -0.80 8.62
C ILE A 313 -6.27 0.35 9.63
N ILE A 314 -5.98 0.04 10.90
CA ILE A 314 -5.93 1.01 12.01
C ILE A 314 -4.49 1.08 12.50
N PHE A 315 -3.95 2.29 12.57
CA PHE A 315 -2.72 2.63 13.28
C PHE A 315 -3.12 3.29 14.60
N ASP A 316 -2.86 2.61 15.72
CA ASP A 316 -3.17 3.12 17.05
C ASP A 316 -2.06 4.06 17.57
N THR A 317 -2.31 4.77 18.67
CA THR A 317 -1.37 5.76 19.23
C THR A 317 -0.07 5.15 19.77
N THR A 318 -0.05 3.85 20.02
CA THR A 318 1.02 3.15 20.73
C THR A 318 1.91 2.28 19.84
N GLY A 319 1.63 2.22 18.54
CA GLY A 319 2.39 1.38 17.61
C GLY A 319 1.81 -0.02 17.43
N ASN A 320 0.55 -0.24 17.81
CA ASN A 320 -0.19 -1.41 17.37
C ASN A 320 -0.96 -1.08 16.10
N VAL A 321 -0.95 -2.03 15.17
CA VAL A 321 -1.63 -1.92 13.89
C VAL A 321 -2.53 -3.13 13.70
N ALA A 322 -3.75 -2.90 13.25
CA ALA A 322 -4.72 -3.95 12.94
C ALA A 322 -5.19 -3.81 11.49
N THR A 323 -4.91 -4.82 10.68
CA THR A 323 -5.59 -5.02 9.39
C THR A 323 -6.79 -5.92 9.62
N PHE A 324 -7.94 -5.62 9.03
CA PHE A 324 -9.17 -6.36 9.33
C PHE A 324 -10.20 -6.36 8.20
N ILE A 325 -11.05 -7.38 8.18
CA ILE A 325 -12.27 -7.47 7.37
C ILE A 325 -13.46 -7.60 8.33
N SER A 326 -14.51 -6.80 8.13
CA SER A 326 -15.73 -6.82 8.95
C SER A 326 -16.93 -6.22 8.24
N ASP A 327 -18.08 -6.89 8.30
CA ASP A 327 -19.37 -6.36 7.79
C ASP A 327 -19.99 -5.28 8.71
N ASN A 328 -19.46 -5.14 9.92
CA ASN A 328 -20.02 -4.27 10.96
C ASN A 328 -19.47 -2.84 10.92
N ILE A 329 -18.33 -2.61 10.26
CA ILE A 329 -17.76 -1.26 10.16
C ILE A 329 -18.53 -0.45 9.11
N LYS A 330 -18.78 0.82 9.43
CA LYS A 330 -19.51 1.77 8.58
C LYS A 330 -18.62 2.94 8.19
N PHE A 331 -19.00 3.62 7.13
CA PHE A 331 -18.31 4.80 6.61
C PHE A 331 -19.05 6.05 7.07
N ASP A 332 -19.25 6.21 8.37
CA ASP A 332 -19.93 7.38 8.92
C ASP A 332 -18.95 8.55 9.04
N ALA A 333 -19.44 9.79 9.13
CA ALA A 333 -18.57 10.96 9.27
C ALA A 333 -17.77 10.95 10.59
N GLU A 334 -18.36 10.38 11.65
CA GLU A 334 -17.70 10.14 12.94
C GLU A 334 -17.94 8.68 13.35
N LEU A 335 -16.92 8.03 13.90
CA LEU A 335 -17.03 6.71 14.52
C LEU A 335 -16.61 6.79 15.97
N THR A 336 -17.43 6.27 16.89
CA THR A 336 -17.05 6.28 18.31
C THR A 336 -15.91 5.30 18.58
N ALA A 337 -15.02 5.64 19.51
CA ALA A 337 -13.94 4.73 19.93
C ALA A 337 -14.47 3.38 20.40
N SER A 338 -15.57 3.37 21.16
CA SER A 338 -16.23 2.14 21.63
C SER A 338 -16.75 1.26 20.50
N SER A 339 -17.32 1.86 19.44
CA SER A 339 -17.82 1.09 18.30
C SER A 339 -16.67 0.42 17.55
N VAL A 340 -15.59 1.16 17.27
CA VAL A 340 -14.40 0.60 16.59
C VAL A 340 -13.76 -0.49 17.45
N ASN A 341 -13.55 -0.26 18.75
CA ASN A 341 -12.98 -1.27 19.64
C ASN A 341 -13.86 -2.53 19.78
N SER A 342 -15.18 -2.37 19.85
CA SER A 342 -16.11 -3.51 19.88
C SER A 342 -15.98 -4.37 18.62
N ILE A 343 -15.89 -3.73 17.45
CA ILE A 343 -15.66 -4.44 16.18
C ILE A 343 -14.32 -5.18 16.23
N ILE A 344 -13.21 -4.48 16.45
CA ILE A 344 -11.87 -5.08 16.41
C ILE A 344 -11.71 -6.19 17.46
N SER A 345 -12.24 -6.02 18.67
CA SER A 345 -12.18 -7.06 19.71
C SER A 345 -13.02 -8.29 19.40
N GLY A 346 -14.15 -8.13 18.70
CA GLY A 346 -15.03 -9.23 18.29
C GLY A 346 -14.53 -10.05 17.09
N LEU A 347 -13.55 -9.55 16.34
CA LEU A 347 -12.98 -10.25 15.20
C LEU A 347 -12.02 -11.38 15.62
N GLU A 348 -12.07 -12.51 14.91
CA GLU A 348 -11.08 -13.57 15.08
C GLU A 348 -9.68 -13.08 14.72
N GLN A 349 -8.68 -13.46 15.53
CA GLN A 349 -7.28 -13.24 15.18
C GLN A 349 -6.85 -14.29 14.15
N LEU A 350 -6.51 -13.84 12.96
CA LEU A 350 -6.01 -14.68 11.88
C LEU A 350 -4.48 -14.80 12.02
N GLY A 351 -4.03 -15.99 12.39
CA GLY A 351 -2.62 -16.27 12.67
C GLY A 351 -2.12 -15.66 13.99
N THR A 352 -0.83 -15.30 14.06
CA THR A 352 -0.21 -14.76 15.28
C THR A 352 0.03 -13.26 15.16
N THR A 353 0.05 -12.55 16.29
CA THR A 353 0.48 -11.15 16.29
C THR A 353 1.94 -11.05 15.87
N LYS A 354 2.22 -10.26 14.83
CA LYS A 354 3.60 -9.93 14.46
C LYS A 354 4.15 -8.89 15.42
N VAL A 355 5.15 -9.26 16.20
CA VAL A 355 5.90 -8.32 17.03
C VAL A 355 7.09 -7.84 16.23
N LEU A 356 7.18 -6.54 15.97
CA LEU A 356 8.35 -5.95 15.31
C LEU A 356 9.43 -5.69 16.35
N GLU A 357 10.67 -6.01 16.00
CA GLU A 357 11.82 -5.73 16.86
C GLU A 357 12.04 -4.22 16.97
N ALA A 358 12.59 -3.77 18.11
CA ALA A 358 12.97 -2.38 18.26
C ALA A 358 14.05 -2.01 17.21
N GLY A 359 13.96 -0.79 16.66
CA GLY A 359 15.01 -0.30 15.76
C GLY A 359 16.34 -0.10 16.48
N THR A 360 17.44 -0.20 15.72
CA THR A 360 18.81 -0.05 16.22
C THR A 360 19.39 1.34 16.00
N GLN A 361 18.74 2.19 15.19
CA GLN A 361 19.17 3.57 14.99
C GLN A 361 18.64 4.45 16.13
N ALA A 362 19.53 5.20 16.78
CA ALA A 362 19.17 6.18 17.78
C ALA A 362 19.56 7.58 17.28
N ALA A 363 18.69 8.56 17.48
CA ALA A 363 19.03 9.95 17.23
C ALA A 363 20.23 10.36 18.11
N PRO A 364 21.22 11.10 17.58
CA PRO A 364 22.30 11.62 18.39
C PRO A 364 21.71 12.52 19.48
N THR A 365 21.92 12.17 20.75
CA THR A 365 21.56 13.02 21.87
C THR A 365 22.47 14.24 21.83
N SER A 366 21.88 15.43 21.68
CA SER A 366 22.63 16.67 21.55
C SER A 366 23.29 17.08 22.86
N SER A 367 24.48 16.52 23.11
CA SER A 367 25.47 17.09 24.01
C SER A 367 26.88 16.88 23.47
N ALA A 368 27.39 17.98 22.88
CA ALA A 368 28.79 18.32 22.63
C ALA A 368 29.45 17.95 21.28
N LYS A 369 29.77 19.06 20.59
CA LYS A 369 31.02 19.41 19.87
C LYS A 369 31.41 18.59 18.63
N HIS A 370 31.40 19.32 17.51
CA HIS A 370 32.15 19.11 16.28
C HIS A 370 33.24 18.03 16.33
N ASN A 371 33.01 16.94 15.59
CA ASN A 371 33.98 16.45 14.63
C ASN A 371 33.24 15.80 13.47
N ALA A 372 33.55 16.29 12.28
CA ALA A 372 33.07 15.79 11.01
C ALA A 372 33.63 14.39 10.74
N GLY A 373 32.86 13.59 9.99
CA GLY A 373 33.40 12.46 9.23
C GLY A 373 32.69 11.14 9.49
N ASN A 374 31.59 10.92 8.78
CA ASN A 374 31.37 9.66 8.06
C ASN A 374 30.49 9.98 6.85
N VAL A 375 31.17 10.54 5.84
CA VAL A 375 30.67 10.62 4.47
C VAL A 375 30.73 9.20 3.93
N ILE A 376 29.59 8.61 3.56
CA ILE A 376 29.56 7.42 2.70
C ILE A 376 30.13 7.86 1.36
N ALA A 377 31.39 7.49 1.10
CA ALA A 377 32.05 7.81 -0.15
C ALA A 377 31.43 7.00 -1.31
N PRO A 378 31.16 7.61 -2.47
CA PRO A 378 30.83 6.87 -3.68
C PRO A 378 32.13 6.28 -4.25
N THR A 379 32.25 4.95 -4.32
CA THR A 379 33.38 4.32 -5.00
C THR A 379 33.10 4.26 -6.49
N ASN A 380 33.64 5.21 -7.25
CA ASN A 380 33.83 5.10 -8.70
C ASN A 380 35.29 4.69 -8.98
N GLY A 381 35.50 3.65 -9.80
CA GLY A 381 36.83 3.37 -10.36
C GLY A 381 37.11 1.93 -10.77
N MET A 382 36.55 1.50 -11.91
CA MET A 382 37.19 0.79 -13.03
C MET A 382 38.37 -0.20 -12.79
N TRP A 383 38.25 -1.36 -13.44
CA TRP A 383 39.22 -2.42 -13.77
C TRP A 383 39.37 -3.61 -12.80
N LEU A 384 38.80 -4.75 -13.20
CA LEU A 384 39.53 -6.01 -13.36
C LEU A 384 38.81 -6.92 -14.39
N PHE A 385 39.60 -7.45 -15.32
CA PHE A 385 39.22 -8.29 -16.45
C PHE A 385 38.84 -9.73 -16.03
N LEU A 386 37.97 -10.34 -16.85
CA LEU A 386 37.89 -11.77 -17.21
C LEU A 386 37.73 -12.81 -16.09
N SER A 387 36.58 -13.50 -16.05
CA SER A 387 36.52 -14.95 -16.35
C SER A 387 35.09 -15.51 -16.42
N THR A 388 34.83 -16.21 -17.56
CA THR A 388 34.01 -17.43 -17.78
C THR A 388 32.48 -17.38 -17.57
N VAL A 389 31.64 -17.46 -18.62
CA VAL A 389 31.27 -18.61 -19.51
C VAL A 389 30.26 -19.57 -18.84
N PHE A 390 29.03 -19.60 -19.41
CA PHE A 390 27.98 -20.65 -19.45
C PHE A 390 27.62 -21.41 -18.15
N ILE A 391 26.34 -21.63 -17.83
CA ILE A 391 25.57 -22.78 -18.31
C ILE A 391 24.07 -22.49 -18.21
N ALA A 392 23.39 -22.67 -19.34
CA ALA A 392 21.97 -22.98 -19.41
C ALA A 392 21.79 -24.51 -19.45
N ALA A 393 20.64 -24.96 -18.93
CA ALA A 393 20.04 -26.30 -19.06
C ALA A 393 20.66 -27.45 -18.26
N ALA A 394 19.89 -27.94 -17.27
CA ALA A 394 19.35 -29.31 -17.13
C ALA A 394 18.56 -29.33 -15.79
N GLN A 395 17.41 -29.98 -15.58
CA GLN A 395 16.84 -31.19 -16.15
C GLN A 395 15.29 -31.16 -16.02
N TYR A 396 14.62 -31.51 -17.12
CA TYR A 396 13.51 -32.46 -17.07
C TYR A 396 14.10 -33.81 -16.67
N LEU A 397 13.60 -34.45 -15.61
CA LEU A 397 13.34 -35.90 -15.47
C LEU A 397 12.92 -36.21 -14.02
N PHE A 398 11.72 -36.80 -13.93
CA PHE A 398 10.93 -37.26 -12.78
C PHE A 398 10.01 -36.24 -12.11
#